data_AF-A0A382D7S4-F1
#
_entry.id   AF-A0A382D7S4-F1
#
_cell.length_a   1.000
_cell.length_b   1.000
_cell.length_c   1.000
_cell.angle_alpha   90.00
_cell.angle_beta   90.00
_cell.angle_gamma   90.00
#
_symmetry.space_group_name_H-M   'P 1'
#
loop_
_entity.id
_entity.type
_entity.pdbx_description
1 polymer ?
#
loop_
_entity_poly.entity_id
_entity_poly.type
_entity_poly.pdbx_seq_one_letter_code
_entity_poly.pdbx_strand_id
1 'polypeptide(L)'
;MRKIVLTAIFVLSLLSAQKVSISGVVLNRKGKPAKKVKVILFSADNQPVFSTSTDKKGKFLIKDVEADYYFLKVDEKRKGKANIRFKPWPESNRDITGLEIKLSKKDKESPLVTYGPGPAGDKDFKAYYAEPLPEEKVPPLEKGTAGLKEKDVTIETVETKSSEIQTTDEPTIDFLIAFKDKAAESGIDFIHDHGGSGEKYYVETMGSGVCLLDYDIDGDLDIYFCQGKGLPGWEKDVRLENKLFRNDGGSWSDVTSLAGVGDTTYSIGCTCGDMDNDGDPDLYV
;
A
#
# COMPACT_ATOMS: atom_id res chain seq x y z
N MET A 1 27.10 -20.09 45.30
CA MET A 1 26.32 -18.93 44.81
C MET A 1 27.22 -18.07 43.93
N ARG A 2 27.05 -18.09 42.61
CA ARG A 2 27.73 -17.16 41.69
C ARG A 2 26.70 -16.14 41.21
N LYS A 3 26.92 -14.86 41.52
CA LYS A 3 26.10 -13.75 41.03
C LYS A 3 26.55 -13.43 39.61
N ILE A 4 25.64 -13.57 38.65
CA ILE A 4 25.81 -13.08 37.27
C ILE A 4 25.37 -11.61 37.31
N VAL A 5 26.28 -10.70 37.02
CA VAL A 5 26.00 -9.28 36.83
C VAL A 5 25.72 -9.09 35.34
N LEU A 6 24.49 -8.78 34.99
CA LEU A 6 24.07 -8.47 33.63
C LEU A 6 24.39 -6.99 33.37
N THR A 7 25.47 -6.71 32.65
CA THR A 7 25.77 -5.36 32.18
C THR A 7 24.98 -5.09 30.91
N ALA A 8 23.86 -4.39 31.02
CA ALA A 8 23.12 -3.88 29.87
C ALA A 8 23.93 -2.76 29.21
N ILE A 9 24.53 -3.05 28.06
CA ILE A 9 25.16 -2.03 27.21
C ILE A 9 24.03 -1.40 26.39
N PHE A 10 23.58 -0.22 26.82
CA PHE A 10 22.74 0.66 26.00
C PHE A 10 23.64 1.24 24.90
N VAL A 11 23.63 0.63 23.72
CA VAL A 11 24.21 1.26 22.52
C VAL A 11 23.22 2.33 22.08
N LEU A 12 23.41 3.55 22.57
CA LEU A 12 22.76 4.73 22.01
C LEU A 12 23.42 5.02 20.66
N SER A 13 22.94 4.34 19.62
CA SER A 13 23.26 4.67 18.24
C SER A 13 22.70 6.06 17.95
N LEU A 14 23.55 7.09 18.01
CA LEU A 14 23.27 8.35 17.33
C LEU A 14 23.31 8.06 15.82
N LEU A 15 22.18 7.64 15.27
CA LEU A 15 21.92 7.80 13.85
C LEU A 15 21.94 9.31 13.58
N SER A 16 22.99 9.79 12.92
CA SER A 16 23.01 11.17 12.42
C SER A 16 21.85 11.31 11.44
N ALA A 17 20.84 12.10 11.79
CA ALA A 17 19.70 12.34 10.92
C ALA A 17 20.17 12.83 9.55
N GLN A 18 19.66 12.23 8.48
CA GLN A 18 20.04 12.54 7.11
C GLN A 18 19.69 13.99 6.79
N LYS A 19 20.60 14.74 6.17
CA LYS A 19 20.34 16.13 5.75
C LYS A 19 19.61 16.16 4.42
N VAL A 20 18.59 17.01 4.33
CA VAL A 20 17.69 17.16 3.18
C VAL A 20 17.36 18.63 2.92
N SER A 21 16.94 18.93 1.70
CA SER A 21 16.47 20.24 1.25
C SER A 21 15.00 20.20 0.86
N ILE A 22 14.28 21.31 1.08
CA ILE A 22 12.88 21.47 0.70
C ILE A 22 12.75 22.72 -0.17
N SER A 23 12.20 22.55 -1.37
CA SER A 23 12.05 23.63 -2.34
C SER A 23 10.71 23.60 -3.05
N GLY A 24 10.23 24.79 -3.42
CA GLY A 24 8.91 24.92 -4.02
C GLY A 24 8.54 26.34 -4.40
N VAL A 25 7.27 26.53 -4.75
CA VAL A 25 6.65 27.81 -5.12
C VAL A 25 5.44 28.06 -4.24
N VAL A 26 5.34 29.27 -3.71
CA VAL A 26 4.12 29.76 -3.04
C VAL A 26 3.28 30.56 -4.03
N LEU A 27 2.02 30.19 -4.16
CA LEU A 27 1.00 30.85 -4.97
C LEU A 27 -0.03 31.53 -4.09
N ASN A 28 -0.51 32.69 -4.56
CA ASN A 28 -1.65 33.35 -3.95
C ASN A 28 -2.97 32.65 -4.32
N ARG A 29 -4.07 33.15 -3.74
CA ARG A 29 -5.44 32.63 -3.99
C ARG A 29 -5.85 32.60 -5.46
N LYS A 30 -5.25 33.43 -6.33
CA LYS A 30 -5.51 33.51 -7.77
C LYS A 30 -4.55 32.64 -8.60
N GLY A 31 -3.72 31.80 -7.96
CA GLY A 31 -2.73 30.96 -8.62
C GLY A 31 -1.50 31.70 -9.14
N LYS A 32 -1.28 32.96 -8.72
CA LYS A 32 -0.08 33.73 -9.13
C LYS A 32 1.01 33.65 -8.07
N PRO A 33 2.30 33.67 -8.46
CA PRO A 33 3.41 33.67 -7.51
C PRO A 33 3.30 34.73 -6.42
N ALA A 34 3.44 34.28 -5.17
CA ALA A 34 3.40 35.14 -4.01
C ALA A 34 4.83 35.53 -3.62
N LYS A 35 5.23 36.77 -3.91
CA LYS A 35 6.58 37.31 -3.62
C LYS A 35 6.74 37.81 -2.19
N LYS A 36 7.95 37.71 -1.63
CA LYS A 36 8.30 38.21 -0.29
C LYS A 36 7.40 37.67 0.84
N VAL A 37 6.95 36.43 0.71
CA VAL A 37 6.15 35.74 1.73
C VAL A 37 7.11 35.01 2.65
N LYS A 38 6.91 35.13 3.96
CA LYS A 38 7.74 34.42 4.94
C LYS A 38 7.31 32.95 4.99
N VAL A 39 8.29 32.07 4.87
CA VAL A 39 8.14 30.62 4.99
C VAL A 39 8.95 30.20 6.21
N ILE A 40 8.32 29.50 7.15
CA ILE A 40 8.96 29.08 8.40
C ILE A 40 8.73 27.60 8.59
N LEU A 41 9.79 26.87 8.89
CA LEU A 41 9.78 25.46 9.26
C LEU A 41 9.82 25.35 10.78
N PHE A 42 8.95 24.53 11.35
CA PHE A 42 8.85 24.28 12.78
C PHE A 42 9.10 22.80 13.08
N SER A 43 9.74 22.51 14.21
CA SER A 43 9.87 21.15 14.77
C SER A 43 8.53 20.60 15.26
N ALA A 44 8.50 19.30 15.58
CA ALA A 44 7.37 18.65 16.26
C ALA A 44 6.91 19.42 17.52
N ASP A 45 7.86 19.95 18.29
CA ASP A 45 7.63 20.77 19.49
C ASP A 45 7.27 22.24 19.19
N ASN A 46 6.93 22.54 17.92
CA ASN A 46 6.54 23.86 17.43
C ASN A 46 7.62 24.95 17.65
N GLN A 47 8.91 24.56 17.64
CA GLN A 47 10.03 25.50 17.65
C GLN A 47 10.46 25.86 16.22
N PRO A 48 10.74 27.13 15.90
CA PRO A 48 11.18 27.51 14.55
C PRO A 48 12.60 26.97 14.29
N VAL A 49 12.72 26.10 13.29
CA VAL A 49 13.98 25.46 12.87
C VAL A 49 14.65 26.25 11.75
N PHE A 50 13.84 26.71 10.78
CA PHE A 50 14.35 27.43 9.62
C PHE A 50 13.37 28.53 9.18
N SER A 51 13.88 29.63 8.64
CA SER A 51 13.03 30.66 8.05
C SER A 51 13.66 31.25 6.78
N THR A 52 12.83 31.41 5.75
CA THR A 52 13.21 32.04 4.48
C THR A 52 12.06 32.90 3.96
N SER A 53 12.26 33.52 2.80
CA SER A 53 11.23 34.31 2.13
C SER A 53 11.23 34.04 0.64
N THR A 54 10.03 34.06 0.05
CA THR A 54 9.89 33.78 -1.37
C THR A 54 10.46 34.88 -2.26
N ASP A 55 11.06 34.48 -3.38
CA ASP A 55 11.63 35.40 -4.37
C ASP A 55 10.56 36.10 -5.23
N LYS A 56 10.97 36.80 -6.30
CA LYS A 56 10.04 37.47 -7.23
C LYS A 56 9.12 36.50 -8.00
N LYS A 57 9.54 35.25 -8.15
CA LYS A 57 8.83 34.14 -8.79
C LYS A 57 8.09 33.26 -7.78
N GLY A 58 8.00 33.67 -6.51
CA GLY A 58 7.34 32.93 -5.45
C GLY A 58 8.11 31.70 -4.96
N LYS A 59 9.36 31.50 -5.42
CA LYS A 59 10.17 30.33 -5.08
C LYS A 59 10.77 30.48 -3.68
N PHE A 60 10.85 29.37 -2.95
CA PHE A 60 11.57 29.27 -1.69
C PHE A 60 12.49 28.06 -1.70
N LEU A 61 13.47 28.08 -0.79
CA LEU A 61 14.42 27.00 -0.61
C LEU A 61 14.86 26.97 0.86
N ILE A 62 14.72 25.79 1.45
CA ILE A 62 15.22 25.40 2.76
C ILE A 62 16.30 24.37 2.48
N LYS A 63 17.49 24.56 3.03
CA LYS A 63 18.64 23.69 2.76
C LYS A 63 19.16 23.07 4.04
N ASP A 64 19.72 21.88 3.91
CA ASP A 64 20.54 21.21 4.92
C ASP A 64 19.84 21.09 6.28
N VAL A 65 18.53 20.81 6.27
CA VAL A 65 17.76 20.49 7.48
C VAL A 65 17.80 18.99 7.74
N GLU A 66 17.68 18.58 8.99
CA GLU A 66 17.60 17.15 9.32
C GLU A 66 16.26 16.61 8.84
N ALA A 67 16.24 15.40 8.28
CA ALA A 67 15.00 14.72 7.98
C ALA A 67 14.32 14.38 9.31
N ASP A 68 13.25 15.12 9.60
CA ASP A 68 12.49 14.99 10.84
C ASP A 68 11.04 15.43 10.59
N TYR A 69 10.17 15.20 11.56
CA TYR A 69 8.81 15.68 11.55
C TYR A 69 8.79 17.21 11.67
N TYR A 70 8.33 17.86 10.59
CA TYR A 70 8.25 19.31 10.54
C TYR A 70 6.88 19.83 10.13
N PHE A 71 6.60 21.06 10.56
CA PHE A 71 5.49 21.86 10.09
C PHE A 71 6.00 23.06 9.33
N LEU A 72 5.71 23.14 8.03
CA LEU A 72 5.86 24.38 7.28
C LEU A 72 4.67 25.29 7.55
N LYS A 73 4.92 26.52 7.96
CA LYS A 73 3.89 27.56 8.03
C LYS A 73 4.26 28.71 7.11
N VAL A 74 3.32 29.09 6.29
CA VAL A 74 3.39 30.26 5.42
C VAL A 74 2.24 31.16 5.82
N ASP A 75 2.51 32.23 6.56
CA ASP A 75 1.49 33.19 6.99
C ASP A 75 1.85 34.59 6.50
N GLU A 76 0.94 35.19 5.74
CA GLU A 76 0.99 36.60 5.47
C GLU A 76 -0.40 37.25 5.52
N LYS A 77 -0.55 38.20 6.46
CA LYS A 77 -1.79 38.92 6.83
C LYS A 77 -2.69 39.36 5.67
N ARG A 78 -2.13 39.65 4.48
CA ARG A 78 -2.89 40.08 3.29
C ARG A 78 -3.03 39.00 2.20
N LYS A 79 -2.16 38.00 2.17
CA LYS A 79 -2.07 37.01 1.07
C LYS A 79 -2.67 35.66 1.43
N GLY A 80 -2.85 35.38 2.72
CA GLY A 80 -3.43 34.15 3.25
C GLY A 80 -2.40 33.35 4.04
N LYS A 81 -2.82 32.17 4.47
CA LYS A 81 -2.01 31.21 5.21
C LYS A 81 -2.04 29.82 4.55
N ALA A 82 -1.00 29.03 4.80
CA ALA A 82 -0.91 27.62 4.45
C ALA A 82 -0.01 26.90 5.45
N ASN A 83 -0.34 25.65 5.75
CA ASN A 83 0.43 24.77 6.62
C ASN A 83 0.69 23.46 5.86
N ILE A 84 1.87 22.87 6.03
CA ILE A 84 2.26 21.57 5.43
C ILE A 84 2.98 20.77 6.49
N ARG A 85 2.69 19.47 6.59
CA ARG A 85 3.39 18.53 7.46
C ARG A 85 4.45 17.79 6.65
N PHE A 86 5.61 17.54 7.25
CA PHE A 86 6.65 16.70 6.67
C PHE A 86 6.89 15.48 7.56
N LYS A 87 7.09 14.32 6.95
CA LYS A 87 7.38 13.05 7.65
C LYS A 87 8.69 12.44 7.11
N PRO A 88 9.65 12.10 7.98
CA PRO A 88 10.85 11.37 7.63
C PRO A 88 10.61 9.89 7.47
N TRP A 89 11.45 9.26 6.66
CA TRP A 89 11.65 7.81 6.63
C TRP A 89 12.76 7.41 7.61
N PRO A 90 12.76 6.16 8.12
CA PRO A 90 13.86 5.65 8.93
C PRO A 90 15.24 5.75 8.22
N GLU A 91 15.25 5.53 6.90
CA GLU A 91 16.42 5.64 6.03
C GLU A 91 16.02 6.19 4.64
N SER A 92 16.99 6.58 3.82
CA SER A 92 16.78 6.96 2.40
C SER A 92 15.96 8.24 2.12
N ASN A 93 15.89 9.17 3.08
CA ASN A 93 15.25 10.48 2.89
C ASN A 93 15.87 11.26 1.71
N ARG A 94 15.04 11.96 0.94
CA ARG A 94 15.45 12.79 -0.21
C ARG A 94 14.95 14.21 -0.12
N ASP A 95 15.58 15.05 -0.93
CA ASP A 95 15.15 16.42 -1.14
C ASP A 95 13.71 16.48 -1.68
N ILE A 96 12.90 17.32 -1.08
CA ILE A 96 11.57 17.67 -1.59
C ILE A 96 11.75 18.80 -2.60
N THR A 97 11.38 18.54 -3.86
CA THR A 97 11.46 19.52 -4.93
C THR A 97 10.11 19.74 -5.61
N GLY A 98 9.89 20.94 -6.12
CA GLY A 98 8.67 21.25 -6.88
C GLY A 98 7.40 21.41 -6.04
N LEU A 99 7.49 21.55 -4.72
CA LEU A 99 6.32 21.71 -3.85
C LEU A 99 5.50 22.95 -4.25
N GLU A 100 4.21 22.79 -4.50
CA GLU A 100 3.30 23.91 -4.82
C GLU A 100 2.39 24.25 -3.63
N ILE A 101 2.53 25.45 -3.09
CA ILE A 101 1.82 25.89 -1.89
C ILE A 101 0.82 26.99 -2.25
N LYS A 102 -0.48 26.71 -2.15
CA LYS A 102 -1.52 27.70 -2.45
C LYS A 102 -2.13 28.29 -1.18
N LEU A 103 -1.97 29.61 -1.00
CA LEU A 103 -2.48 30.32 0.18
C LEU A 103 -4.02 30.39 0.22
N SER A 104 -4.61 30.22 1.41
CA SER A 104 -6.05 30.35 1.67
C SER A 104 -6.36 31.35 2.80
N LYS A 105 -7.62 31.81 2.87
CA LYS A 105 -8.10 32.66 3.99
C LYS A 105 -8.49 31.83 5.22
N LYS A 106 -9.06 30.65 4.99
CA LYS A 106 -9.38 29.67 6.03
C LYS A 106 -8.15 28.81 6.29
N ASP A 107 -8.00 28.34 7.52
CA ASP A 107 -7.17 27.16 7.76
C ASP A 107 -7.75 26.03 6.90
N LYS A 108 -6.91 25.47 6.06
CA LYS A 108 -7.19 24.21 5.37
C LYS A 108 -6.41 23.11 6.09
N GLU A 109 -6.84 21.87 5.86
CA GLU A 109 -6.04 20.67 6.11
C GLU A 109 -4.57 20.92 5.80
N SER A 110 -3.67 20.42 6.66
CA SER A 110 -2.23 20.52 6.43
C SER A 110 -1.77 19.24 5.74
N PRO A 111 -1.61 19.23 4.41
CA PRO A 111 -1.20 18.01 3.70
C PRO A 111 0.12 17.49 4.26
N LEU A 112 0.23 16.17 4.34
CA LEU A 112 1.46 15.47 4.70
C LEU A 112 2.30 15.24 3.44
N VAL A 113 3.60 15.46 3.54
CA VAL A 113 4.58 15.25 2.46
C VAL A 113 5.78 14.50 3.02
N THR A 114 6.23 13.46 2.35
CA THR A 114 7.38 12.64 2.75
C THR A 114 8.68 13.09 2.08
N TYR A 115 9.83 12.77 2.68
CA TYR A 115 11.14 13.09 2.12
C TYR A 115 11.56 12.08 1.05
N GLY A 116 11.06 12.28 -0.18
CA GLY A 116 11.28 11.35 -1.29
C GLY A 116 10.30 10.16 -1.27
N PRO A 117 10.27 9.35 -2.35
CA PRO A 117 9.59 8.06 -2.31
C PRO A 117 10.20 7.24 -1.16
N GLY A 118 9.39 6.39 -0.54
CA GLY A 118 9.88 5.46 0.47
C GLY A 118 11.03 4.60 -0.06
N PRO A 119 11.72 3.85 0.81
CA PRO A 119 12.82 2.95 0.42
C PRO A 119 12.51 2.03 -0.78
N ALA A 120 11.22 1.74 -1.00
CA ALA A 120 10.63 0.98 -2.11
C ALA A 120 10.73 1.65 -3.50
N GLY A 121 10.51 2.97 -3.58
CA GLY A 121 10.34 3.67 -4.86
C GLY A 121 11.64 3.98 -5.61
N ASP A 122 12.78 3.47 -5.15
CA ASP A 122 14.09 3.74 -5.74
C ASP A 122 14.52 2.73 -6.82
N LYS A 123 13.81 1.60 -6.94
CA LYS A 123 14.05 0.60 -7.97
C LYS A 123 12.71 0.06 -8.50
N ASP A 124 12.43 0.37 -9.77
CA ASP A 124 11.48 -0.35 -10.64
C ASP A 124 9.96 -0.10 -10.51
N PHE A 125 9.50 1.12 -10.18
CA PHE A 125 8.07 1.45 -10.36
C PHE A 125 7.79 2.08 -11.74
N LYS A 126 7.75 1.25 -12.79
CA LYS A 126 7.26 1.65 -14.13
C LYS A 126 6.18 0.75 -14.73
N ALA A 127 5.55 -0.09 -13.92
CA ALA A 127 4.40 -0.89 -14.33
C ALA A 127 3.34 -0.74 -13.24
N TYR A 128 2.15 -0.22 -13.59
CA TYR A 128 0.84 -0.61 -13.04
C TYR A 128 -0.29 0.38 -13.31
N TYR A 129 -0.05 1.45 -14.08
CA TYR A 129 -1.12 2.21 -14.73
C TYR A 129 -0.85 2.30 -16.23
N ALA A 130 -1.09 1.20 -16.95
CA ALA A 130 -1.42 1.34 -18.36
C ALA A 130 -2.77 2.08 -18.42
N GLU A 131 -2.83 3.17 -19.20
CA GLU A 131 -4.11 3.84 -19.48
C GLU A 131 -5.15 2.79 -19.90
N PRO A 132 -6.39 2.85 -19.40
CA PRO A 132 -7.40 1.85 -19.73
C PRO A 132 -7.56 1.79 -21.25
N LEU A 133 -7.36 0.61 -21.81
CA LEU A 133 -7.66 0.36 -23.22
C LEU A 133 -9.14 0.73 -23.47
N PRO A 134 -9.46 1.43 -24.56
CA PRO A 134 -10.83 1.83 -24.85
C PRO A 134 -11.74 0.60 -24.93
N GLU A 135 -12.90 0.68 -24.25
CA GLU A 135 -13.87 -0.42 -24.16
C GLU A 135 -14.26 -0.95 -25.55
N GLU A 136 -13.87 -2.20 -25.84
CA GLU A 136 -14.43 -2.92 -26.97
C GLU A 136 -15.87 -3.32 -26.63
N LYS A 137 -16.82 -2.91 -27.48
CA LYS A 137 -18.23 -3.27 -27.35
C LYS A 137 -18.41 -4.77 -27.53
N VAL A 138 -18.63 -5.49 -26.44
CA VAL A 138 -19.02 -6.90 -26.46
C VAL A 138 -20.40 -7.04 -27.13
N PRO A 139 -20.57 -7.87 -28.17
CA PRO A 139 -21.88 -8.09 -28.79
C PRO A 139 -22.83 -8.84 -27.84
N PRO A 140 -24.16 -8.64 -27.93
CA PRO A 140 -25.11 -9.37 -27.09
C PRO A 140 -25.11 -10.87 -27.37
N LEU A 141 -25.17 -11.69 -26.31
CA LEU A 141 -25.37 -13.14 -26.43
C LEU A 141 -26.70 -13.45 -27.15
N GLU A 142 -26.63 -14.21 -28.23
CA GLU A 142 -27.81 -14.77 -28.89
C GLU A 142 -28.48 -15.82 -28.01
N LYS A 143 -29.80 -15.71 -27.84
CA LYS A 143 -30.63 -16.73 -27.18
C LYS A 143 -30.94 -17.85 -28.18
N GLY A 144 -30.36 -19.03 -27.94
CA GLY A 144 -30.58 -20.23 -28.74
C GLY A 144 -30.90 -21.47 -27.90
N THR A 145 -32.20 -21.79 -27.85
CA THR A 145 -32.84 -23.12 -27.73
C THR A 145 -32.65 -24.02 -26.49
N ALA A 146 -33.81 -24.39 -25.96
CA ALA A 146 -34.06 -25.34 -24.89
C ALA A 146 -33.98 -26.81 -25.36
N GLY A 147 -33.60 -27.69 -24.43
CA GLY A 147 -34.18 -29.02 -24.28
C GLY A 147 -33.35 -30.21 -24.76
N LEU A 148 -32.69 -30.90 -23.82
CA LEU A 148 -32.46 -32.35 -23.89
C LEU A 148 -32.58 -32.94 -22.48
N LYS A 149 -33.38 -34.01 -22.36
CA LYS A 149 -33.68 -34.75 -21.12
C LYS A 149 -32.67 -35.87 -20.91
N GLU A 150 -32.35 -36.16 -19.65
CA GLU A 150 -31.68 -37.39 -19.23
C GLU A 150 -32.51 -38.62 -19.64
N LYS A 151 -31.96 -39.45 -20.54
CA LYS A 151 -32.03 -40.92 -20.51
C LYS A 151 -31.27 -41.51 -21.70
N ASP A 152 -30.65 -42.66 -21.42
CA ASP A 152 -30.01 -43.61 -22.33
C ASP A 152 -28.56 -43.30 -22.75
N VAL A 153 -27.63 -43.57 -21.84
CA VAL A 153 -26.24 -43.91 -22.21
C VAL A 153 -25.91 -45.29 -21.62
N THR A 154 -25.85 -46.29 -22.49
CA THR A 154 -25.33 -47.63 -22.20
C THR A 154 -23.83 -47.60 -22.40
N ILE A 155 -23.04 -47.94 -21.37
CA ILE A 155 -21.58 -48.05 -21.48
C ILE A 155 -21.27 -49.48 -21.93
N GLU A 156 -20.88 -49.65 -23.18
CA GLU A 156 -20.19 -50.87 -23.63
C GLU A 156 -18.67 -50.65 -23.51
N THR A 157 -18.04 -51.41 -22.61
CA THR A 157 -16.57 -51.51 -22.54
C THR A 157 -16.06 -52.30 -23.74
N VAL A 158 -15.41 -51.61 -24.68
CA VAL A 158 -14.64 -52.23 -25.76
C VAL A 158 -13.18 -52.27 -25.36
N GLU A 159 -12.65 -53.47 -25.14
CA GLU A 159 -11.20 -53.70 -24.99
C GLU A 159 -10.49 -53.42 -26.32
N THR A 160 -9.62 -52.42 -26.37
CA THR A 160 -8.79 -52.13 -27.53
C THR A 160 -7.45 -52.87 -27.43
N LYS A 161 -7.25 -53.82 -28.35
CA LYS A 161 -5.94 -54.40 -28.64
C LYS A 161 -5.02 -53.32 -29.23
N SER A 162 -3.81 -53.24 -28.69
CA SER A 162 -2.71 -52.41 -29.18
C SER A 162 -2.27 -52.82 -30.58
N SER A 163 -2.41 -51.92 -31.55
CA SER A 163 -1.69 -51.97 -32.81
C SER A 163 -1.18 -50.57 -33.15
N GLU A 164 0.10 -50.48 -33.47
CA GLU A 164 0.88 -49.28 -33.74
C GLU A 164 0.20 -48.36 -34.77
N ILE A 165 0.00 -47.09 -34.40
CA ILE A 165 -0.38 -46.01 -35.32
C ILE A 165 0.83 -45.10 -35.47
N GLN A 166 1.29 -44.97 -36.72
CA GLN A 166 2.34 -44.04 -37.14
C GLN A 166 1.91 -42.60 -36.83
N THR A 167 2.76 -41.89 -36.11
CA THR A 167 2.64 -40.47 -35.79
C THR A 167 2.71 -39.64 -37.07
N THR A 168 1.59 -39.04 -37.46
CA THR A 168 1.58 -37.88 -38.36
C THR A 168 1.91 -36.64 -37.55
N ASP A 169 2.88 -35.85 -38.02
CA ASP A 169 3.29 -34.57 -37.42
C ASP A 169 2.12 -33.56 -37.44
N GLU A 170 1.28 -33.59 -36.41
CA GLU A 170 0.40 -32.46 -36.11
C GLU A 170 1.23 -31.38 -35.40
N PRO A 171 1.18 -30.11 -35.86
CA PRO A 171 1.83 -29.02 -35.14
C PRO A 171 1.13 -28.84 -33.79
N THR A 172 1.79 -29.32 -32.74
CA THR A 172 1.37 -29.09 -31.35
C THR A 172 1.64 -27.62 -31.03
N ILE A 173 0.57 -26.85 -30.89
CA ILE A 173 0.67 -25.50 -30.37
C ILE A 173 0.94 -25.60 -28.87
N ASP A 174 2.23 -25.49 -28.52
CA ASP A 174 2.73 -25.57 -27.16
C ASP A 174 2.53 -24.22 -26.42
N PHE A 175 1.28 -23.83 -26.17
CA PHE A 175 0.98 -22.73 -25.24
C PHE A 175 0.81 -23.27 -23.81
N LEU A 176 1.87 -23.80 -23.24
CA LEU A 176 1.94 -24.02 -21.80
C LEU A 176 2.24 -22.68 -21.11
N ILE A 177 1.20 -21.88 -20.90
CA ILE A 177 1.27 -20.78 -19.94
C ILE A 177 1.30 -21.42 -18.55
N ALA A 178 2.45 -21.34 -17.89
CA ALA A 178 2.63 -21.80 -16.51
C ALA A 178 2.73 -20.60 -15.57
N PHE A 179 1.98 -20.64 -14.47
CA PHE A 179 2.14 -19.70 -13.37
C PHE A 179 3.19 -20.22 -12.39
N LYS A 180 4.08 -19.34 -11.93
CA LYS A 180 5.02 -19.64 -10.85
C LYS A 180 4.58 -18.86 -9.61
N ASP A 181 4.39 -19.59 -8.51
CA ASP A 181 4.19 -18.97 -7.19
C ASP A 181 5.48 -18.29 -6.74
N LYS A 182 5.35 -17.03 -6.32
CA LYS A 182 6.42 -16.17 -5.85
C LYS A 182 6.16 -15.62 -4.44
N ALA A 183 5.03 -15.92 -3.81
CA ALA A 183 4.58 -15.31 -2.57
C ALA A 183 5.63 -15.43 -1.46
N ALA A 184 6.07 -16.67 -1.17
CA ALA A 184 7.06 -16.93 -0.14
C ALA A 184 8.44 -16.34 -0.47
N GLU A 185 8.86 -16.39 -1.75
CA GLU A 185 10.13 -15.78 -2.20
C GLU A 185 10.12 -14.25 -2.02
N SER A 186 8.94 -13.62 -2.12
CA SER A 186 8.77 -12.18 -1.95
C SER A 186 8.44 -11.76 -0.52
N GLY A 187 8.25 -12.68 0.43
CA GLY A 187 7.96 -12.36 1.84
C GLY A 187 6.48 -12.41 2.25
N ILE A 188 5.59 -12.89 1.37
CA ILE A 188 4.19 -13.18 1.71
C ILE A 188 4.10 -14.64 2.17
N ASP A 189 3.85 -14.85 3.45
CA ASP A 189 3.65 -16.16 4.08
C ASP A 189 2.21 -16.39 4.59
N PHE A 190 1.28 -15.49 4.21
CA PHE A 190 -0.10 -15.56 4.63
C PHE A 190 -0.84 -16.77 4.05
N ILE A 191 -1.44 -17.55 4.94
CA ILE A 191 -2.34 -18.65 4.60
C ILE A 191 -3.69 -18.38 5.25
N HIS A 192 -4.74 -18.31 4.43
CA HIS A 192 -6.10 -18.17 4.93
C HIS A 192 -6.60 -19.48 5.56
N ASP A 193 -7.18 -19.39 6.74
CA ASP A 193 -7.86 -20.48 7.45
C ASP A 193 -9.24 -19.99 7.85
N HIS A 194 -10.28 -20.60 7.27
CA HIS A 194 -11.68 -20.30 7.56
C HIS A 194 -12.13 -20.81 8.95
N GLY A 195 -11.21 -21.34 9.76
CA GLY A 195 -11.49 -21.75 11.14
C GLY A 195 -12.40 -22.97 11.27
N GLY A 196 -12.60 -23.74 10.20
CA GLY A 196 -13.54 -24.86 10.17
C GLY A 196 -13.08 -26.06 10.98
N SER A 197 -14.03 -26.71 11.64
CA SER A 197 -13.85 -27.92 12.44
C SER A 197 -14.42 -29.18 11.78
N GLY A 198 -15.09 -29.03 10.63
CA GLY A 198 -15.84 -30.11 9.97
C GLY A 198 -17.34 -30.11 10.28
N GLU A 199 -17.80 -29.26 11.21
CA GLU A 199 -19.21 -29.06 11.56
C GLU A 199 -20.00 -28.26 10.50
N LYS A 200 -19.32 -27.76 9.45
CA LYS A 200 -19.92 -27.08 8.29
C LYS A 200 -20.71 -25.83 8.67
N TYR A 201 -20.13 -24.98 9.49
CA TYR A 201 -20.69 -23.66 9.74
C TYR A 201 -20.82 -22.88 8.43
N TYR A 202 -21.89 -22.10 8.30
CA TYR A 202 -22.16 -21.33 7.07
C TYR A 202 -20.96 -20.49 6.61
N VAL A 203 -20.25 -19.90 7.56
CA VAL A 203 -19.10 -19.02 7.29
C VAL A 203 -17.88 -19.75 6.70
N GLU A 204 -17.77 -21.07 6.87
CA GLU A 204 -16.71 -21.88 6.26
C GLU A 204 -16.79 -21.90 4.72
N THR A 205 -17.98 -21.61 4.17
CA THR A 205 -18.19 -21.52 2.71
C THR A 205 -17.95 -20.13 2.15
N MET A 206 -17.74 -19.14 3.02
CA MET A 206 -17.41 -17.77 2.63
C MET A 206 -15.90 -17.65 2.42
N GLY A 207 -15.49 -17.03 1.32
CA GLY A 207 -14.08 -16.73 1.06
C GLY A 207 -13.58 -15.56 1.91
N SER A 208 -12.28 -15.28 1.78
CA SER A 208 -11.65 -14.11 2.39
C SER A 208 -11.73 -12.86 1.50
N GLY A 209 -11.43 -11.71 2.10
CA GLY A 209 -11.23 -10.43 1.43
C GLY A 209 -9.76 -10.02 1.37
N VAL A 210 -9.44 -9.19 0.37
CA VAL A 210 -8.13 -8.54 0.23
C VAL A 210 -8.35 -7.07 -0.11
N CYS A 211 -7.53 -6.19 0.45
CA CYS A 211 -7.47 -4.77 0.11
C CYS A 211 -6.08 -4.37 -0.33
N LEU A 212 -6.02 -3.55 -1.37
CA LEU A 212 -4.80 -2.90 -1.82
C LEU A 212 -4.89 -1.42 -1.45
N LEU A 213 -3.96 -0.95 -0.64
CA LEU A 213 -3.90 0.42 -0.12
C LEU A 213 -2.45 0.88 0.00
N ASP A 214 -2.19 2.17 -0.17
CA ASP A 214 -0.86 2.77 0.04
C ASP A 214 -0.76 3.24 1.49
N TYR A 215 -0.63 2.30 2.45
CA TYR A 215 -0.84 2.59 3.87
C TYR A 215 0.20 3.56 4.43
N ASP A 216 1.42 3.59 3.87
CA ASP A 216 2.48 4.49 4.33
C ASP A 216 2.76 5.69 3.41
N ILE A 217 2.00 5.82 2.32
CA ILE A 217 2.00 6.95 1.37
C ILE A 217 3.35 7.06 0.66
N ASP A 218 3.83 5.92 0.16
CA ASP A 218 5.08 5.83 -0.59
C ASP A 218 4.85 5.65 -2.10
N GLY A 219 3.59 5.47 -2.51
CA GLY A 219 3.13 5.39 -3.89
C GLY A 219 3.13 3.98 -4.46
N ASP A 220 3.47 2.96 -3.68
CA ASP A 220 3.19 1.57 -4.03
C ASP A 220 1.98 1.02 -3.24
N LEU A 221 1.46 -0.14 -3.67
CA LEU A 221 0.26 -0.73 -3.06
C LEU A 221 0.67 -1.83 -2.09
N ASP A 222 0.27 -1.68 -0.84
CA ASP A 222 0.35 -2.68 0.22
C ASP A 222 -0.83 -3.64 0.17
N ILE A 223 -0.70 -4.77 0.85
CA ILE A 223 -1.74 -5.80 0.88
C ILE A 223 -2.26 -6.01 2.29
N TYR A 224 -3.56 -5.82 2.49
CA TYR A 224 -4.28 -6.27 3.67
C TYR A 224 -5.08 -7.54 3.38
N PHE A 225 -4.85 -8.60 4.15
CA PHE A 225 -5.58 -9.86 4.09
C PHE A 225 -6.52 -10.01 5.26
N CYS A 226 -7.78 -10.36 4.96
CA CYS A 226 -8.73 -10.81 5.97
C CYS A 226 -8.45 -12.28 6.35
N GLN A 227 -8.73 -12.62 7.60
CA GLN A 227 -8.54 -13.96 8.16
C GLN A 227 -9.83 -14.44 8.82
N GLY A 228 -10.02 -15.75 8.82
CA GLY A 228 -11.07 -16.37 9.60
C GLY A 228 -10.74 -16.38 11.09
N LYS A 229 -11.61 -17.02 11.85
CA LYS A 229 -11.40 -17.26 13.28
C LYS A 229 -11.78 -18.70 13.58
N GLY A 230 -11.04 -19.34 14.49
CA GLY A 230 -11.37 -20.68 14.98
C GLY A 230 -12.83 -20.77 15.42
N LEU A 231 -13.59 -21.61 14.74
CA LEU A 231 -14.99 -21.91 15.05
C LEU A 231 -15.04 -23.01 16.12
N PRO A 232 -16.22 -23.28 16.74
CA PRO A 232 -16.31 -24.34 17.73
C PRO A 232 -15.81 -25.68 17.16
N GLY A 233 -14.92 -26.34 17.91
CA GLY A 233 -14.24 -27.57 17.48
C GLY A 233 -12.96 -27.36 16.66
N TRP A 234 -12.54 -26.11 16.40
CA TRP A 234 -11.26 -25.82 15.78
C TRP A 234 -10.15 -25.89 16.84
N GLU A 235 -9.31 -26.92 16.76
CA GLU A 235 -8.31 -27.27 17.78
C GLU A 235 -6.86 -27.08 17.29
N LYS A 236 -6.60 -26.02 16.51
CA LYS A 236 -5.23 -25.69 16.11
C LYS A 236 -4.66 -24.65 17.08
N ASP A 237 -3.43 -24.85 17.53
CA ASP A 237 -2.70 -23.88 18.36
C ASP A 237 -1.98 -22.85 17.45
N VAL A 238 -2.77 -22.12 16.68
CA VAL A 238 -2.28 -21.08 15.74
C VAL A 238 -3.09 -19.82 15.96
N ARG A 239 -2.41 -18.67 15.95
CA ARG A 239 -3.10 -17.38 16.01
C ARG A 239 -3.61 -17.02 14.63
N LEU A 240 -4.94 -16.96 14.49
CA LEU A 240 -5.60 -16.41 13.31
C LEU A 240 -5.83 -14.92 13.51
N GLU A 241 -5.21 -14.12 12.66
CA GLU A 241 -5.38 -12.67 12.61
C GLU A 241 -5.29 -12.19 11.16
N ASN A 242 -5.95 -11.07 10.89
CA ASN A 242 -5.76 -10.32 9.65
C ASN A 242 -4.30 -9.87 9.54
N LYS A 243 -3.80 -9.70 8.32
CA LYS A 243 -2.40 -9.33 8.06
C LYS A 243 -2.29 -8.14 7.14
N LEU A 244 -1.41 -7.21 7.48
CA LEU A 244 -0.96 -6.12 6.61
C LEU A 244 0.49 -6.36 6.20
N PHE A 245 0.72 -6.49 4.90
CA PHE A 245 2.05 -6.58 4.31
C PHE A 245 2.38 -5.28 3.61
N ARG A 246 3.42 -4.59 4.09
CA ARG A 246 3.99 -3.45 3.37
C ARG A 246 4.69 -3.95 2.11
N ASN A 247 4.46 -3.30 1.00
CA ASN A 247 5.25 -3.46 -0.20
C ASN A 247 6.48 -2.55 -0.14
N ASP A 248 7.65 -3.13 -0.34
CA ASP A 248 8.94 -2.44 -0.40
C ASP A 248 9.57 -2.69 -1.79
N GLY A 249 8.84 -2.35 -2.86
CA GLY A 249 9.32 -2.52 -4.24
C GLY A 249 9.32 -3.99 -4.71
N GLY A 250 8.26 -4.73 -4.38
CA GLY A 250 8.08 -6.15 -4.71
C GLY A 250 8.61 -7.12 -3.64
N SER A 251 9.12 -6.59 -2.53
CA SER A 251 9.44 -7.34 -1.30
C SER A 251 8.42 -6.99 -0.24
N TRP A 252 7.90 -7.97 0.49
CA TRP A 252 6.77 -7.78 1.40
C TRP A 252 7.20 -7.97 2.85
N SER A 253 6.80 -7.05 3.72
CA SER A 253 7.10 -7.08 5.15
C SER A 253 5.80 -7.12 5.96
N ASP A 254 5.63 -8.08 6.86
CA ASP A 254 4.50 -8.08 7.82
C ASP A 254 4.66 -6.91 8.79
N VAL A 255 3.78 -5.90 8.66
CA VAL A 255 3.72 -4.70 9.50
C VAL A 255 2.44 -4.69 10.35
N THR A 256 1.71 -5.80 10.43
CA THR A 256 0.42 -5.94 11.11
C THR A 256 0.44 -5.41 12.54
N SER A 257 1.44 -5.83 13.32
CA SER A 257 1.59 -5.41 14.71
C SER A 257 1.96 -3.93 14.85
N LEU A 258 2.75 -3.41 13.91
CA LEU A 258 3.19 -2.01 13.91
C LEU A 258 2.01 -1.07 13.59
N ALA A 259 1.19 -1.44 12.61
CA ALA A 259 0.02 -0.69 12.20
C ALA A 259 -1.19 -0.90 13.13
N GLY A 260 -1.18 -1.94 13.98
CA GLY A 260 -2.24 -2.21 14.94
C GLY A 260 -3.53 -2.76 14.32
N VAL A 261 -3.45 -3.38 13.15
CA VAL A 261 -4.60 -3.81 12.32
C VAL A 261 -4.81 -5.33 12.31
N GLY A 262 -4.15 -6.06 13.21
CA GLY A 262 -4.24 -7.52 13.37
C GLY A 262 -5.51 -7.95 14.09
N ASP A 263 -6.69 -7.68 13.51
CA ASP A 263 -7.96 -8.14 14.05
C ASP A 263 -7.99 -9.69 14.09
N THR A 264 -8.54 -10.24 15.16
CA THR A 264 -8.65 -11.69 15.43
C THR A 264 -10.11 -12.17 15.41
N THR A 265 -11.03 -11.29 15.03
CA THR A 265 -12.41 -11.62 14.72
C THR A 265 -12.50 -12.27 13.33
N TYR A 266 -13.68 -12.77 12.99
CA TYR A 266 -13.88 -13.43 11.70
C TYR A 266 -14.14 -12.37 10.63
N SER A 267 -13.16 -12.11 9.76
CA SER A 267 -13.24 -11.11 8.69
C SER A 267 -13.48 -11.77 7.32
N ILE A 268 -14.41 -11.21 6.54
CA ILE A 268 -14.81 -11.75 5.22
C ILE A 268 -14.57 -10.77 4.07
N GLY A 269 -14.36 -9.50 4.38
CA GLY A 269 -14.21 -8.43 3.40
C GLY A 269 -13.45 -7.28 4.02
N CYS A 270 -12.96 -6.40 3.18
CA CYS A 270 -12.44 -5.11 3.57
C CYS A 270 -12.65 -4.13 2.42
N THR A 271 -12.52 -2.83 2.70
CA THR A 271 -12.34 -1.78 1.69
C THR A 271 -11.45 -0.70 2.28
N CYS A 272 -10.81 0.08 1.41
CA CYS A 272 -10.00 1.22 1.82
C CYS A 272 -10.40 2.52 1.11
N GLY A 273 -10.07 3.65 1.72
CA GLY A 273 -10.23 4.98 1.15
C GLY A 273 -9.95 6.07 2.19
N ASP A 274 -9.73 7.30 1.75
CA ASP A 274 -9.57 8.45 2.65
C ASP A 274 -10.97 8.97 3.06
N MET A 275 -11.51 8.40 4.14
CA MET A 275 -12.89 8.60 4.59
C MET A 275 -13.07 9.89 5.38
N ASP A 276 -12.06 10.29 6.16
CA ASP A 276 -12.09 11.53 6.93
C ASP A 276 -11.39 12.71 6.25
N ASN A 277 -10.77 12.48 5.09
CA ASN A 277 -10.11 13.46 4.25
C ASN A 277 -8.82 14.02 4.89
N ASP A 278 -8.15 13.25 5.74
CA ASP A 278 -6.88 13.62 6.36
C ASP A 278 -5.64 13.30 5.50
N GLY A 279 -5.86 12.52 4.43
CA GLY A 279 -4.89 12.13 3.42
C GLY A 279 -4.22 10.77 3.67
N ASP A 280 -4.57 10.07 4.74
CA ASP A 280 -4.12 8.72 5.04
C ASP A 280 -5.21 7.71 4.58
N PRO A 281 -4.87 6.53 4.03
CA PRO A 281 -5.90 5.55 3.69
C PRO A 281 -6.53 4.92 4.92
N ASP A 282 -7.83 5.08 5.08
CA ASP A 282 -8.61 4.37 6.08
C ASP A 282 -8.95 2.96 5.61
N LEU A 283 -8.96 2.02 6.55
CA LEU A 283 -9.36 0.64 6.33
C LEU A 283 -10.68 0.36 7.05
N TYR A 284 -11.65 -0.19 6.31
CA TYR A 284 -12.90 -0.73 6.85
C TYR A 284 -12.92 -2.24 6.63
N VAL A 285 -13.20 -3.00 7.68
CA VAL A 285 -13.17 -4.48 7.72
C VAL A 285 -14.50 -5.02 8.23
#